data_AF-D4ZI98-F1
#
_entry.id   AF-D4ZI98-F1
#
_cell.length_a   1.000
_cell.length_b   1.000
_cell.length_c   1.000
_cell.angle_alpha   90.00
_cell.angle_beta   90.00
_cell.angle_gamma   90.00
#
_symmetry.space_group_name_H-M   'P 1'
#
loop_
_entity.id
_entity.type
_entity.pdbx_description
1 polymer ?
#
loop_
_entity_poly.entity_id
_entity_poly.type
_entity_poly.pdbx_seq_one_letter_code
_entity_poly.pdbx_strand_id
1 'polypeptide(L)'
;MKELNRVNEALSSSLLHLDEIDVNDETGDELVSDLQGLFGQRQKLLELLVADNEFDDREYLEQQLTLTQKYKLQASKVMRHRQNLLHSGKQSQRQINVYKTIDSNR
;
A
#
# COMPACT_ATOMS: atom_id res chain seq x y z
N MET A 1 8.17 16.66 -13.76
CA MET A 1 9.25 16.02 -12.97
C MET A 1 9.16 16.25 -11.47
N LYS A 2 9.23 17.50 -10.95
CA LYS A 2 9.24 17.77 -9.49
C LYS A 2 8.04 17.15 -8.74
N GLU A 3 6.85 17.26 -9.30
CA GLU A 3 5.63 16.71 -8.69
C GLU A 3 5.62 15.18 -8.69
N LEU A 4 6.00 14.54 -9.80
CA LEU A 4 6.13 13.08 -9.88
C LEU A 4 7.15 12.55 -8.86
N ASN A 5 8.26 13.25 -8.65
CA ASN A 5 9.25 12.87 -7.63
C ASN A 5 8.68 12.98 -6.21
N ARG A 6 7.93 14.04 -5.90
CA ARG A 6 7.24 14.15 -4.59
C ARG A 6 6.25 13.03 -4.37
N VAL A 7 5.46 12.67 -5.39
CA VAL A 7 4.53 11.54 -5.29
C VAL A 7 5.27 10.22 -5.10
N ASN A 8 6.41 10.01 -5.75
CA ASN A 8 7.27 8.84 -5.53
C ASN A 8 7.81 8.78 -4.09
N GLU A 9 8.26 9.90 -3.54
CA GLU A 9 8.73 9.98 -2.15
C GLU A 9 7.60 9.64 -1.17
N ALA A 10 6.42 10.24 -1.37
CA ALA A 10 5.22 9.96 -0.57
C ALA A 10 4.81 8.48 -0.65
N LEU A 11 4.75 7.90 -1.85
CA LEU A 11 4.47 6.47 -2.03
C LEU A 11 5.47 5.58 -1.31
N SER A 12 6.75 5.92 -1.38
CA SER A 12 7.81 5.15 -0.71
C SER A 12 7.63 5.19 0.80
N SER A 13 7.31 6.36 1.35
CA SER A 13 7.07 6.54 2.78
C SER A 13 5.80 5.83 3.25
N SER A 14 4.69 5.98 2.53
CA SER A 14 3.42 5.33 2.89
C SER A 14 3.50 3.80 2.77
N LEU A 15 4.20 3.26 1.77
CA LEU A 15 4.42 1.81 1.65
C LEU A 15 5.28 1.27 2.79
N LEU A 16 6.30 2.02 3.21
CA LEU A 16 7.16 1.63 4.34
C LEU A 16 6.37 1.67 5.65
N HIS A 17 5.59 2.73 5.87
CA HIS A 17 4.75 2.86 7.05
C HIS A 17 3.69 1.74 7.10
N LEU A 18 3.07 1.38 5.97
CA LEU A 18 2.11 0.27 5.91
C LEU A 18 2.71 -1.10 6.28
N ASP A 19 4.01 -1.31 6.02
CA ASP A 19 4.75 -2.54 6.33
C ASP A 19 5.11 -2.63 7.82
N GLU A 20 5.17 -1.48 8.52
CA GLU A 20 5.54 -1.37 9.94
C GLU A 20 4.32 -1.35 10.89
N ILE A 21 3.14 -0.96 10.40
CA ILE A 21 1.94 -0.82 11.22
C ILE A 21 1.35 -2.18 11.65
N ASP A 22 1.04 -2.31 12.94
CA ASP A 22 0.33 -3.46 13.53
C ASP A 22 -1.16 -3.50 13.16
N VAL A 23 -1.77 -4.69 13.20
CA VAL A 23 -3.16 -4.97 12.80
C VAL A 23 -4.20 -4.14 13.53
N ASN A 24 -3.92 -3.81 14.78
CA ASN A 24 -4.87 -3.13 15.67
C ASN A 24 -4.78 -1.60 15.55
N ASP A 25 -3.91 -1.10 14.69
CA ASP A 25 -3.80 0.33 14.41
C ASP A 25 -4.88 0.73 13.39
N GLU A 26 -5.82 1.54 13.86
CA GLU A 26 -6.95 2.05 13.08
C GLU A 26 -6.49 2.93 11.90
N THR A 27 -5.24 3.41 11.90
CA THR A 27 -4.68 4.23 10.80
C THR A 27 -4.37 3.42 9.54
N GLY A 28 -4.36 2.08 9.61
CA GLY A 28 -4.02 1.22 8.48
C GLY A 28 -4.97 1.41 7.27
N ASP A 29 -6.26 1.59 7.51
CA ASP A 29 -7.25 1.77 6.45
C ASP A 29 -7.13 3.15 5.78
N GLU A 30 -6.88 4.19 6.57
CA GLU A 30 -6.61 5.55 6.07
C GLU A 30 -5.35 5.56 5.21
N LEU A 31 -4.28 4.91 5.67
CA LEU A 31 -3.02 4.83 4.95
C LEU A 31 -3.15 4.06 3.62
N VAL A 32 -4.01 3.02 3.56
CA VAL A 32 -4.34 2.33 2.30
C VAL A 32 -5.10 3.25 1.33
N SER A 33 -6.07 4.02 1.84
CA SER A 33 -6.81 5.00 1.04
C SER A 33 -5.88 6.06 0.44
N ASP A 34 -4.97 6.60 1.26
CA ASP A 34 -3.95 7.56 0.83
C ASP A 34 -3.04 6.97 -0.24
N LEU A 35 -2.62 5.71 -0.04
CA LEU A 35 -1.79 4.98 -1.01
C LEU A 35 -2.48 4.88 -2.38
N GLN A 36 -3.77 4.59 -2.40
CA GLN A 36 -4.57 4.51 -3.62
C GLN A 36 -4.65 5.87 -4.33
N GLY A 37 -4.84 6.95 -3.55
CA GLY A 37 -4.82 8.32 -4.06
C GLY A 37 -3.46 8.67 -4.71
N LEU A 38 -2.36 8.36 -4.03
CA LEU A 38 -1.01 8.60 -4.52
C LEU A 38 -0.69 7.80 -5.80
N PHE A 39 -1.11 6.53 -5.88
CA PHE A 39 -0.95 5.74 -7.10
C PHE A 39 -1.73 6.35 -8.27
N GLY A 40 -2.96 6.82 -8.03
CA GLY A 40 -3.75 7.50 -9.05
C GLY A 40 -3.12 8.79 -9.54
N GLN A 41 -2.56 9.60 -8.64
CA GLN A 41 -1.82 10.82 -9.00
C GLN A 41 -0.56 10.48 -9.82
N ARG A 42 0.20 9.49 -9.37
CA ARG A 42 1.40 9.02 -10.08
C ARG A 42 1.07 8.56 -11.50
N GLN A 43 0.01 7.78 -11.66
CA GLN A 43 -0.41 7.28 -12.96
C GLN A 43 -0.71 8.43 -13.92
N LYS A 44 -1.50 9.43 -13.49
CA LYS A 44 -1.82 10.60 -14.32
C LYS A 44 -0.55 11.36 -14.73
N LEU A 45 0.38 11.56 -13.81
CA LEU A 45 1.64 12.26 -14.09
C LEU A 45 2.52 11.49 -15.07
N LEU A 46 2.56 10.16 -14.99
CA LEU A 46 3.27 9.33 -15.94
C LEU A 46 2.60 9.29 -17.32
N GLU A 47 1.27 9.23 -17.37
CA GLU A 47 0.53 9.31 -18.64
C GLU A 47 0.82 10.61 -19.37
N LEU A 48 0.82 11.74 -18.65
CA LEU A 48 1.21 13.04 -19.21
C LEU A 48 2.66 13.04 -19.69
N LEU A 49 3.58 12.46 -18.91
CA LEU A 49 5.00 12.39 -19.26
C LEU A 49 5.27 11.55 -20.51
N VAL A 50 4.60 10.40 -20.63
CA VAL A 50 4.79 9.48 -21.77
C VAL A 50 4.06 9.97 -23.03
N ALA A 51 3.01 10.77 -22.87
CA ALA A 51 2.34 11.43 -24.00
C ALA A 51 3.11 12.65 -24.54
N ASP A 52 4.09 13.15 -23.80
CA ASP A 52 4.95 14.26 -24.21
C ASP A 52 6.02 13.76 -25.20
N ASN A 53 5.80 14.04 -26.49
CA ASN A 53 6.73 13.66 -27.56
C ASN A 53 8.05 14.43 -27.53
N GLU A 54 8.15 15.51 -26.75
CA GLU A 54 9.38 16.28 -26.56
C GLU A 54 10.21 15.76 -25.38
N PHE A 55 9.66 14.84 -24.57
CA PHE A 55 10.37 14.27 -23.44
C PHE A 55 11.34 13.16 -23.89
N ASP A 56 12.64 13.44 -23.87
CA ASP A 56 13.69 12.54 -24.38
C ASP A 56 14.64 11.98 -23.31
N ASP A 57 14.40 12.28 -22.02
CA ASP A 57 15.21 11.79 -20.91
C ASP A 57 14.93 10.31 -20.61
N ARG A 58 15.62 9.46 -21.36
CA ARG A 58 15.56 8.00 -21.22
C ARG A 58 15.92 7.53 -19.81
N GLU A 59 16.95 8.12 -19.19
CA GLU A 59 17.40 7.68 -17.86
C GLU A 59 16.29 7.89 -16.83
N TYR A 60 15.64 9.05 -16.88
CA TYR A 60 14.49 9.32 -16.01
C TYR A 60 13.33 8.34 -16.24
N LEU A 61 13.02 7.99 -17.50
CA LEU A 61 11.98 6.99 -17.80
C LEU A 61 12.33 5.61 -17.25
N GLU A 62 13.58 5.17 -17.38
CA GLU A 62 14.07 3.91 -16.83
C GLU A 62 14.00 3.89 -15.29
N GLN A 63 14.31 5.01 -14.65
CA GLN A 63 14.14 5.17 -13.21
C GLN A 63 12.65 5.07 -12.81
N GLN A 64 11.74 5.71 -13.55
CA GLN A 64 10.30 5.61 -13.28
C GLN A 64 9.75 4.20 -13.50
N LEU A 65 10.26 3.47 -14.48
CA LEU A 65 9.92 2.07 -14.69
C LEU A 65 10.39 1.20 -13.50
N THR A 66 11.63 1.38 -13.07
CA THR A 66 12.21 0.68 -11.92
C THR A 66 11.40 0.93 -10.65
N LEU A 67 11.02 2.18 -10.39
CA LEU A 67 10.15 2.54 -9.26
C LEU A 67 8.78 1.87 -9.36
N THR A 68 8.19 1.83 -10.56
CA THR A 68 6.90 1.17 -10.79
C THR A 68 6.96 -0.33 -10.44
N GLN A 69 8.01 -1.01 -10.86
CA GLN A 69 8.22 -2.43 -10.54
C GLN A 69 8.41 -2.64 -9.03
N LYS A 70 9.20 -1.79 -8.38
CA LYS A 70 9.41 -1.82 -6.93
C LYS A 70 8.10 -1.64 -6.16
N TYR A 71 7.31 -0.62 -6.49
CA TYR A 71 6.04 -0.35 -5.82
C TYR A 71 5.02 -1.47 -6.03
N LYS A 72 4.98 -2.07 -7.23
CA LYS A 72 4.12 -3.23 -7.49
C LYS A 72 4.45 -4.40 -6.56
N LEU A 73 5.74 -4.68 -6.37
CA LEU A 73 6.20 -5.75 -5.47
C LEU A 73 5.85 -5.43 -4.01
N GLN A 74 6.11 -4.21 -3.55
CA GLN A 74 5.83 -3.79 -2.18
C GLN A 74 4.33 -3.79 -1.89
N ALA A 75 3.51 -3.20 -2.75
CA ALA A 75 2.06 -3.20 -2.61
C ALA A 75 1.49 -4.63 -2.55
N SER A 76 2.01 -5.55 -3.36
CA SER A 76 1.61 -6.97 -3.31
C SER A 76 1.98 -7.64 -1.98
N LYS A 77 3.13 -7.31 -1.40
CA LYS A 77 3.54 -7.80 -0.07
C LYS A 77 2.62 -7.26 1.02
N VAL A 78 2.40 -5.95 1.05
CA VAL A 78 1.51 -5.29 2.02
C VAL A 78 0.09 -5.84 1.94
N MET A 79 -0.46 -6.00 0.73
CA MET A 79 -1.77 -6.62 0.52
C MET A 79 -1.83 -8.03 1.12
N ARG A 80 -0.83 -8.88 0.85
CA ARG A 80 -0.77 -10.23 1.40
C ARG A 80 -0.63 -10.23 2.92
N HIS A 81 0.21 -9.34 3.45
CA HIS A 81 0.40 -9.18 4.89
C HIS A 81 -0.92 -8.84 5.55
N ARG A 82 -1.60 -7.78 5.10
CA ARG A 82 -2.93 -7.37 5.61
C ARG A 82 -3.98 -8.46 5.48
N GLN A 83 -4.02 -9.18 4.35
CA GLN A 83 -4.90 -10.34 4.20
C GLN A 83 -4.64 -11.40 5.27
N ASN A 84 -3.38 -11.80 5.48
CA ASN A 84 -3.02 -12.79 6.50
C ASN A 84 -3.46 -12.34 7.90
N LEU A 85 -3.26 -11.06 8.23
CA LEU A 85 -3.64 -10.49 9.51
C LEU A 85 -5.16 -10.53 9.72
N LEU A 86 -5.96 -10.18 8.70
CA LEU A 86 -7.43 -10.30 8.76
C LEU A 86 -7.90 -11.75 8.96
N HIS A 87 -7.23 -12.73 8.36
CA HIS A 87 -7.57 -14.15 8.53
C HIS A 87 -7.21 -14.64 9.95
N SER A 88 -6.03 -14.29 10.45
CA SER A 88 -5.57 -14.64 11.80
C SER A 88 -6.43 -13.97 12.89
N GLY A 89 -6.81 -12.70 12.70
CA GLY A 89 -7.73 -11.98 13.58
C GLY A 89 -9.09 -12.66 13.68
N LYS A 90 -9.68 -13.05 12.54
CA LYS A 90 -10.96 -13.80 12.50
C LYS A 90 -10.87 -15.15 13.21
N GLN A 91 -9.74 -15.85 13.13
CA GLN A 91 -9.54 -17.13 13.81
C GLN A 91 -9.44 -16.95 15.33
N SER A 92 -8.71 -15.93 15.80
CA SER A 92 -8.62 -15.58 17.22
C SER A 92 -9.97 -15.17 17.82
N GLN A 93 -10.74 -14.37 17.10
CA GLN A 93 -12.07 -13.91 17.54
C GLN A 93 -13.09 -15.05 17.66
N ARG A 94 -13.01 -16.06 16.78
CA ARG A 94 -13.82 -17.29 16.91
C ARG A 94 -13.44 -18.09 18.16
N GLN A 95 -12.15 -18.23 18.45
CA GLN A 95 -11.70 -18.96 19.65
C GLN A 95 -12.16 -18.25 20.93
N ILE A 96 -12.02 -16.92 21.02
CA ILE A 96 -12.47 -16.13 22.18
C ILE A 96 -13.98 -16.27 22.38
N ASN A 97 -14.78 -16.25 21.31
CA ASN A 97 -16.22 -16.44 21.40
C ASN A 97 -16.61 -17.84 21.89
N VAL A 98 -15.87 -18.89 21.50
CA VAL A 98 -16.09 -20.27 21.98
C VAL A 98 -15.82 -20.38 23.49
N TYR A 99 -14.76 -19.76 23.99
CA TYR A 99 -14.48 -19.76 25.44
C TYR A 99 -15.57 -18.99 26.22
N LYS A 100 -16.03 -17.83 25.71
CA LYS A 100 -17.10 -17.06 26.37
C LYS A 100 -18.45 -17.80 26.42
N THR A 101 -18.81 -18.56 25.38
CA THR A 101 -20.05 -19.36 25.40
C THR A 101 -19.97 -20.58 26.29
N ILE A 102 -18.78 -21.13 26.53
CA ILE A 102 -18.60 -22.24 27.49
C ILE A 102 -18.70 -21.74 28.93
N ASP A 103 -18.11 -20.57 29.25
CA ASP A 103 -18.22 -19.98 30.60
C ASP A 103 -19.62 -19.45 30.92
N SER A 104 -20.39 -19.00 29.92
CA SER A 104 -21.77 -18.50 30.12
C SER A 104 -22.81 -19.61 30.31
N ASN A 105 -22.43 -20.89 30.16
CA ASN A 105 -23.30 -22.05 30.26
C ASN A 105 -23.04 -22.89 31.53
N ARG A 106 -22.40 -22.29 32.54
CA ARG A 106 -22.09 -22.91 33.83
C ARG A 106 -22.71 -22.12 34.98
#